data_AF-A0A1Q9D162-F1
#
_entry.id   AF-A0A1Q9D162-F1
#
_cell.length_a   1.000
_cell.length_b   1.000
_cell.length_c   1.000
_cell.angle_alpha   90.00
_cell.angle_beta   90.00
_cell.angle_gamma   90.00
#
_symmetry.space_group_name_H-M   'P 1'
#
loop_
_entity.id
_entity.type
_entity.pdbx_description
1 polymer ?
#
loop_
_entity_poly.entity_id
_entity_poly.type
_entity_poly.pdbx_seq_one_letter_code
_entity_poly.pdbx_strand_id
1 'polypeptide(L)'
;MRLLELFSGTKSIGRAFEALGWQVTSLDSDPQSQPTICEDVLKWDCGAFQPGHFDLVWASPVCTEFSRAMTRRPHRLEEGDSLVLRTVEIIGYLRPRWWAIENPRSGLLKTRSFMKVLPFDDVTYCQYGYRYRKATRIWNNLPWRPSRPVRCKARRCEVFNNGRHAETAQRQGGKERIGQNRDQLYSIPPRLCEEIAASVNVPVRSVFERVIVMSPSIDIDDAWKPVKHFIEHDMGVNTDREQVYFDKWDEGALRGIIEKQKAITRKTKELGFKKLYQILVVIDDFADQPELHRRTGDGALDTLFIRGRHMQISTWVSSQKLRLISAAVRVNMQFMCVWDSFTSLFPRKDPGDAQATWAKLL
;
A
#
# COMPACT_ATOMS: atom_id res chain seq x y z
N MET A 1 6.49 4.90 -11.11
CA MET A 1 6.59 4.24 -9.79
C MET A 1 7.95 3.57 -9.63
N ARG A 2 8.40 3.37 -8.40
CA ARG A 2 9.73 2.86 -8.03
C ARG A 2 9.63 1.67 -7.07
N LEU A 3 10.37 0.61 -7.38
CA LEU A 3 10.50 -0.60 -6.57
C LEU A 3 11.93 -0.70 -6.02
N LEU A 4 12.06 -0.95 -4.73
CA LEU A 4 13.28 -1.46 -4.12
C LEU A 4 13.15 -2.98 -3.93
N GLU A 5 13.99 -3.77 -4.59
CA GLU A 5 14.03 -5.23 -4.48
C GLU A 5 15.24 -5.66 -3.64
N LEU A 6 15.01 -5.96 -2.36
CA LEU A 6 16.02 -6.43 -1.41
C LEU A 6 16.22 -7.95 -1.53
N PHE A 7 17.47 -8.40 -1.48
CA PHE A 7 17.86 -9.80 -1.71
C PHE A 7 17.40 -10.26 -3.11
N SER A 8 17.69 -9.43 -4.11
CA SER A 8 17.08 -9.56 -5.44
C SER A 8 17.36 -10.90 -6.13
N GLY A 9 18.50 -11.54 -5.89
CA GLY A 9 18.83 -12.86 -6.41
C GLY A 9 18.56 -13.01 -7.91
N THR A 10 17.47 -13.69 -8.27
CA THR A 10 17.09 -13.90 -9.68
C THR A 10 16.36 -12.71 -10.31
N LYS A 11 16.03 -11.65 -9.56
CA LYS A 11 15.22 -10.49 -9.99
C LYS A 11 13.84 -10.89 -10.49
N SER A 12 13.25 -11.92 -9.86
CA SER A 12 11.98 -12.48 -10.32
C SER A 12 10.84 -11.48 -10.19
N ILE A 13 10.77 -10.73 -9.09
CA ILE A 13 9.73 -9.72 -8.92
C ILE A 13 10.09 -8.46 -9.72
N GLY A 14 11.36 -8.05 -9.72
CA GLY A 14 11.84 -6.87 -10.46
C GLY A 14 11.45 -6.90 -11.93
N ARG A 15 11.68 -8.04 -12.61
CA ARG A 15 11.32 -8.22 -14.03
C ARG A 15 9.84 -8.00 -14.33
N ALA A 16 8.94 -8.40 -13.42
CA ALA A 16 7.50 -8.19 -13.61
C ALA A 16 7.12 -6.71 -13.48
N PHE A 17 7.80 -5.97 -12.60
CA PHE A 17 7.58 -4.54 -12.40
C PHE A 17 8.22 -3.69 -13.51
N GLU A 18 9.42 -4.04 -13.97
CA GLU A 18 10.06 -3.41 -15.13
C GLU A 18 9.17 -3.53 -16.38
N ALA A 19 8.54 -4.68 -16.60
CA ALA A 19 7.60 -4.90 -17.70
C ALA A 19 6.37 -3.96 -17.66
N LEU A 20 6.05 -3.39 -16.50
CA LEU A 20 5.00 -2.40 -16.30
C LEU A 20 5.53 -0.96 -16.29
N GLY A 21 6.81 -0.74 -16.61
CA GLY A 21 7.44 0.57 -16.67
C GLY A 21 7.88 1.14 -15.33
N TRP A 22 7.97 0.31 -14.28
CA TRP A 22 8.51 0.75 -12.99
C TRP A 22 10.03 0.87 -13.04
N GLN A 23 10.58 1.83 -12.31
CA GLN A 23 12.01 1.91 -12.05
C GLN A 23 12.35 0.93 -10.92
N VAL A 24 13.26 -0.02 -11.17
CA VAL A 24 13.65 -1.03 -10.18
C VAL A 24 15.08 -0.78 -9.71
N THR A 25 15.23 -0.60 -8.41
CA THR A 25 16.52 -0.61 -7.71
C THR A 25 16.66 -1.95 -7.01
N SER A 26 17.60 -2.79 -7.46
CA SER A 26 17.85 -4.10 -6.86
C SER A 26 19.07 -4.05 -5.93
N LEU A 27 18.97 -4.69 -4.76
CA LEU A 27 20.06 -4.84 -3.80
C LEU A 27 20.33 -6.31 -3.54
N ASP A 28 21.59 -6.72 -3.66
CA ASP A 28 22.05 -8.06 -3.30
C ASP A 28 23.54 -8.05 -2.93
N SER A 29 23.95 -9.00 -2.09
CA SER A 29 25.36 -9.19 -1.74
C SER A 29 26.13 -10.04 -2.77
N ASP A 30 25.43 -10.81 -3.61
CA ASP A 30 26.04 -11.67 -4.62
C ASP A 30 26.26 -10.91 -5.94
N PRO A 31 27.52 -10.59 -6.32
CA PRO A 31 27.79 -9.88 -7.58
C PRO A 31 27.35 -10.67 -8.82
N GLN A 32 27.18 -12.01 -8.72
CA GLN A 32 26.68 -12.82 -9.83
C GLN A 32 25.24 -12.48 -10.21
N SER A 33 24.45 -11.95 -9.26
CA SER A 33 23.09 -11.48 -9.54
C SER A 33 23.04 -10.14 -10.27
N GLN A 34 24.20 -9.46 -10.40
CA GLN A 34 24.36 -8.15 -11.03
C GLN A 34 23.35 -7.11 -10.52
N PRO A 35 23.20 -6.92 -9.20
CA PRO A 35 22.20 -6.00 -8.65
C PRO A 35 22.57 -4.54 -8.98
N THR A 36 21.60 -3.64 -8.88
CA THR A 36 21.83 -2.19 -9.00
C THR A 36 22.78 -1.69 -7.91
N ILE A 37 22.63 -2.24 -6.70
CA ILE A 37 23.47 -2.00 -5.53
C ILE A 37 24.02 -3.34 -5.06
N CYS A 38 25.33 -3.55 -5.23
CA CYS A 38 26.00 -4.78 -4.81
C CYS A 38 26.59 -4.62 -3.40
N GLU A 39 25.77 -4.84 -2.37
CA GLU A 39 26.17 -4.64 -0.97
C GLU A 39 25.40 -5.58 -0.02
N ASP A 40 26.00 -5.86 1.13
CA ASP A 40 25.33 -6.54 2.24
C ASP A 40 24.28 -5.60 2.86
N VAL A 41 23.04 -6.07 3.00
CA VAL A 41 21.92 -5.30 3.57
C VAL A 41 22.22 -4.77 4.99
N LEU A 42 23.06 -5.47 5.76
CA LEU A 42 23.46 -5.06 7.11
C LEU A 42 24.41 -3.86 7.09
N LYS A 43 25.11 -3.64 5.97
CA LYS A 43 26.08 -2.56 5.78
C LYS A 43 25.54 -1.41 4.94
N TRP A 44 24.60 -1.72 4.06
CA TRP A 44 24.00 -0.74 3.16
C TRP A 44 23.34 0.41 3.92
N ASP A 45 23.73 1.63 3.55
CA ASP A 45 23.14 2.87 4.04
C ASP A 45 21.94 3.27 3.19
N CYS A 46 20.73 2.94 3.68
CA CYS A 46 19.48 3.35 3.06
C CYS A 46 19.21 4.86 3.18
N GLY A 47 19.98 5.60 3.99
CA GLY A 47 19.85 7.04 4.19
C GLY A 47 20.13 7.89 2.94
N ALA A 48 20.73 7.29 1.91
CA ALA A 48 20.86 7.91 0.59
C ALA A 48 19.51 8.18 -0.09
N PHE A 49 18.43 7.52 0.36
CA PHE A 49 17.09 7.69 -0.18
C PHE A 49 16.17 8.36 0.86
N GLN A 50 15.41 9.35 0.42
CA GLN A 50 14.43 10.02 1.27
C GLN A 50 13.23 9.10 1.57
N PRO A 51 12.59 9.22 2.75
CA PRO A 51 11.31 8.56 3.00
C PRO A 51 10.28 8.89 1.90
N GLY A 52 9.51 7.88 1.48
CA GLY A 52 8.58 7.97 0.35
C GLY A 52 9.21 7.90 -1.03
N HIS A 53 10.55 7.73 -1.15
CA HIS A 53 11.21 7.64 -2.46
C HIS A 53 10.75 6.43 -3.29
N PHE A 54 10.51 5.30 -2.62
CA PHE A 54 10.05 4.05 -3.23
C PHE A 54 8.55 3.86 -2.99
N ASP A 55 7.83 3.47 -4.04
CA ASP A 55 6.40 3.14 -3.95
C ASP A 55 6.20 1.75 -3.33
N LEU A 56 7.10 0.81 -3.64
CA LEU A 56 7.10 -0.56 -3.12
C LEU A 56 8.50 -0.97 -2.66
N VAL A 57 8.58 -1.63 -1.50
CA VAL A 57 9.74 -2.42 -1.09
C VAL A 57 9.37 -3.90 -1.11
N TRP A 58 10.07 -4.71 -1.90
CA TRP A 58 9.97 -6.16 -1.87
C TRP A 58 11.25 -6.77 -1.30
N ALA A 59 11.13 -7.71 -0.37
CA ALA A 59 12.26 -8.41 0.20
C ALA A 59 12.10 -9.94 0.16
N SER A 60 13.14 -10.64 -0.26
CA SER A 60 13.21 -12.12 -0.23
C SER A 60 14.40 -12.59 0.63
N PRO A 61 14.41 -12.31 1.94
CA PRO A 61 15.55 -12.60 2.80
C PRO A 61 15.93 -14.08 2.78
N VAL A 62 17.24 -14.33 2.90
CA VAL A 62 17.83 -15.67 2.82
C VAL A 62 17.17 -16.63 3.81
N CYS A 63 16.64 -17.75 3.31
CA CYS A 63 15.86 -18.67 4.12
C CYS A 63 16.69 -19.77 4.81
N THR A 64 18.01 -19.79 4.67
CA THR A 64 18.89 -20.90 5.10
C THR A 64 18.70 -21.21 6.59
N GLU A 65 18.85 -20.21 7.46
CA GLU A 65 18.72 -20.41 8.91
C GLU A 65 17.29 -20.72 9.36
N PHE A 66 16.30 -20.40 8.53
CA PHE A 66 14.89 -20.67 8.79
C PHE A 66 14.41 -22.00 8.19
N SER A 67 15.23 -22.68 7.39
CA SER A 67 14.81 -23.87 6.65
C SER A 67 14.81 -25.11 7.53
N ARG A 68 13.66 -25.74 7.74
CA ARG A 68 13.57 -27.03 8.46
C ARG A 68 14.31 -28.18 7.78
N ALA A 69 14.71 -28.01 6.51
CA ALA A 69 15.52 -28.99 5.79
C ALA A 69 17.02 -28.87 6.13
N MET A 70 17.43 -27.82 6.84
CA MET A 70 18.81 -27.64 7.27
C MET A 70 19.10 -28.53 8.48
N THR A 71 19.84 -29.63 8.28
CA THR A 71 20.17 -30.61 9.33
C THR A 71 21.67 -30.81 9.59
N ARG A 72 22.55 -30.24 8.76
CA ARG A 72 24.03 -30.39 8.86
C ARG A 72 24.65 -29.68 10.07
N ARG A 73 23.98 -28.66 10.62
CA ARG A 73 24.42 -27.93 11.81
C ARG A 73 23.23 -27.33 12.56
N PRO A 74 23.39 -26.95 13.84
CA PRO A 74 22.41 -26.14 14.54
C PRO A 74 22.09 -24.84 13.77
N HIS A 75 20.84 -24.40 13.89
CA HIS A 75 20.36 -23.16 13.30
C HIS A 75 21.02 -21.96 13.99
N ARG A 76 21.51 -21.00 13.21
CA ARG A 76 21.98 -19.71 13.69
C ARG A 76 20.87 -18.69 13.46
N LEU A 77 19.80 -18.82 14.25
CA LEU A 77 18.60 -18.01 14.08
C LEU A 77 18.89 -16.51 14.27
N GLU A 78 19.85 -16.16 15.12
CA GLU A 78 20.26 -14.76 15.33
C GLU A 78 20.85 -14.12 14.05
N GLU A 79 21.64 -14.87 13.28
CA GLU A 79 22.17 -14.40 11.98
C GLU A 79 21.03 -14.23 10.95
N GLY A 80 20.04 -15.13 10.96
CA GLY A 80 18.86 -14.98 10.10
C GLY A 80 17.98 -13.81 10.52
N ASP A 81 17.79 -13.64 11.83
CA ASP A 81 16.95 -12.59 12.39
C ASP A 81 17.53 -11.21 12.13
N SER A 82 18.85 -11.02 12.20
CA SER A 82 19.49 -9.73 11.93
C SER A 82 19.18 -9.22 10.52
N LEU A 83 19.20 -10.10 9.51
CA LEU A 83 18.83 -9.75 8.14
C LEU A 83 17.37 -9.30 8.01
N VAL A 84 16.45 -9.99 8.68
CA VAL A 84 15.02 -9.67 8.60
C VAL A 84 14.70 -8.42 9.42
N LEU A 85 15.29 -8.25 10.60
CA LEU A 85 15.14 -7.04 11.41
C LEU A 85 15.66 -5.82 10.66
N ARG A 86 16.83 -5.92 10.01
CA ARG A 86 17.34 -4.86 9.15
C ARG A 86 16.41 -4.55 7.98
N THR A 87 15.79 -5.58 7.39
CA THR A 87 14.79 -5.40 6.33
C THR A 87 13.59 -4.59 6.84
N VAL A 88 13.08 -4.91 8.03
CA VAL A 88 11.97 -4.19 8.67
C VAL A 88 12.36 -2.75 9.00
N GLU A 89 13.58 -2.51 9.48
CA GLU A 89 14.11 -1.15 9.72
C GLU A 89 14.16 -0.32 8.43
N ILE A 90 14.67 -0.89 7.34
CA ILE A 90 14.73 -0.24 6.02
C ILE A 90 13.33 0.15 5.56
N ILE A 91 12.35 -0.76 5.68
CA ILE A 91 10.95 -0.46 5.31
C ILE A 91 10.39 0.65 6.20
N GLY A 92 10.61 0.59 7.51
CA GLY A 92 10.13 1.61 8.47
C GLY A 92 10.76 3.00 8.25
N TYR A 93 12.02 3.05 7.85
CA TYR A 93 12.71 4.30 7.48
C TYR A 93 12.20 4.85 6.13
N LEU A 94 12.18 4.02 5.09
CA LEU A 94 11.82 4.44 3.74
C LEU A 94 10.33 4.73 3.59
N ARG A 95 9.47 4.22 4.48
CA ARG A 95 8.01 4.43 4.49
C ARG A 95 7.37 4.28 3.11
N PRO A 96 7.61 3.15 2.41
CA PRO A 96 6.99 2.96 1.10
C PRO A 96 5.48 2.82 1.26
N ARG A 97 4.73 3.14 0.20
CA ARG A 97 3.28 2.94 0.18
C ARG A 97 2.93 1.46 0.37
N TRP A 98 3.71 0.58 -0.25
CA TRP A 98 3.55 -0.86 -0.16
C TRP A 98 4.84 -1.56 0.26
N TRP A 99 4.71 -2.69 0.94
CA TRP A 99 5.83 -3.53 1.31
C TRP A 99 5.44 -5.01 1.27
N ALA A 100 6.43 -5.86 1.01
CA ALA A 100 6.29 -7.31 1.07
C ALA A 100 7.60 -8.00 1.49
N ILE A 101 7.48 -9.04 2.31
CA ILE A 101 8.58 -9.93 2.72
C ILE A 101 8.17 -11.36 2.37
N GLU A 102 8.90 -12.03 1.48
CA GLU A 102 8.64 -13.42 1.06
C GLU A 102 9.56 -14.41 1.78
N ASN A 103 8.98 -15.51 2.26
CA ASN A 103 9.77 -16.64 2.72
C ASN A 103 8.95 -17.95 2.67
N PRO A 104 9.60 -19.14 2.58
CA PRO A 104 8.90 -20.41 2.68
C PRO A 104 8.01 -20.54 3.92
N ARG A 105 6.72 -20.82 3.72
CA ARG A 105 5.71 -21.00 4.78
C ARG A 105 6.06 -22.15 5.73
N SER A 106 6.79 -23.15 5.25
CA SER A 106 7.22 -24.29 6.07
C SER A 106 8.41 -23.97 6.98
N GLY A 107 9.06 -22.82 6.82
CA GLY A 107 10.22 -22.40 7.60
C GLY A 107 9.89 -21.90 9.00
N LEU A 108 10.96 -21.50 9.71
CA LEU A 108 10.96 -20.99 11.08
C LEU A 108 10.76 -19.47 11.15
N LEU A 109 10.83 -18.73 10.05
CA LEU A 109 10.67 -17.26 10.09
C LEU A 109 9.32 -16.84 10.67
N LYS A 110 8.25 -17.57 10.33
CA LYS A 110 6.91 -17.33 10.88
C LYS A 110 6.77 -17.57 12.38
N THR A 111 7.72 -18.26 13.01
CA THR A 111 7.70 -18.51 14.45
C THR A 111 8.40 -17.41 15.24
N ARG A 112 9.17 -16.54 14.57
CA ARG A 112 9.86 -15.40 15.20
C ARG A 112 8.84 -14.38 15.69
N SER A 113 9.06 -13.82 16.87
CA SER A 113 8.10 -12.93 17.56
C SER A 113 7.74 -11.70 16.73
N PHE A 114 8.74 -11.05 16.12
CA PHE A 114 8.57 -9.84 15.30
C PHE A 114 7.78 -10.06 14.00
N MET A 115 7.60 -11.31 13.56
CA MET A 115 6.82 -11.63 12.36
C MET A 115 5.35 -11.98 12.66
N LYS A 116 4.98 -12.25 13.92
CA LYS A 116 3.66 -12.82 14.29
C LYS A 116 2.50 -11.84 14.12
N VAL A 117 2.78 -10.55 14.25
CA VAL A 117 1.78 -9.47 14.18
C VAL A 117 1.55 -8.94 12.77
N LEU A 118 2.46 -9.25 11.85
CA LEU A 118 2.42 -8.70 10.50
C LEU A 118 1.33 -9.41 9.67
N PRO A 119 0.52 -8.66 8.90
CA PRO A 119 -0.42 -9.25 7.95
C PRO A 119 0.32 -10.08 6.90
N PHE A 120 -0.31 -11.16 6.43
CA PHE A 120 0.29 -12.04 5.43
C PHE A 120 -0.75 -12.76 4.57
N ASP A 121 -0.28 -13.19 3.40
CA ASP A 121 -0.97 -14.11 2.52
C ASP A 121 -0.11 -15.35 2.28
N ASP A 122 -0.76 -16.52 2.24
CA ASP A 122 -0.10 -17.79 1.92
C ASP A 122 -0.38 -18.16 0.46
N VAL A 123 0.66 -18.62 -0.24
CA VAL A 123 0.57 -19.13 -1.62
C VAL A 123 1.31 -20.46 -1.76
N THR A 124 1.06 -21.15 -2.87
CA THR A 124 1.85 -22.33 -3.26
C THR A 124 2.28 -22.21 -4.70
N TYR A 125 3.59 -22.17 -4.95
CA TYR A 125 4.16 -21.90 -6.27
C TYR A 125 3.67 -22.85 -7.38
N CYS A 126 3.32 -24.10 -7.04
CA CYS A 126 2.76 -25.03 -8.01
C CYS A 126 1.41 -24.61 -8.59
N GLN A 127 0.68 -23.73 -7.90
CA GLN A 127 -0.54 -23.13 -8.45
C GLN A 127 -0.22 -22.06 -9.51
N TYR A 128 0.99 -21.51 -9.48
CA TYR A 128 1.46 -20.45 -10.36
C TYR A 128 2.41 -20.97 -11.46
N GLY A 129 2.39 -22.28 -11.74
CA GLY A 129 3.07 -22.89 -12.89
C GLY A 129 4.32 -23.69 -12.56
N TYR A 130 4.81 -23.69 -11.32
CA TYR A 130 5.97 -24.52 -10.95
C TYR A 130 5.59 -26.00 -10.86
N ARG A 131 6.50 -26.88 -11.26
CA ARG A 131 6.27 -28.34 -11.26
C ARG A 131 6.49 -29.00 -9.89
N TYR A 132 6.91 -28.23 -8.90
CA TYR A 132 7.08 -28.66 -7.51
C TYR A 132 6.29 -27.80 -6.54
N ARG A 133 5.93 -28.39 -5.40
CA ARG A 133 5.27 -27.65 -4.30
C ARG A 133 6.29 -26.88 -3.49
N LYS A 134 6.22 -25.55 -3.53
CA LYS A 134 6.84 -24.66 -2.55
C LYS A 134 5.72 -23.84 -1.90
N ALA A 135 5.44 -24.14 -0.63
CA ALA A 135 4.50 -23.35 0.14
C ALA A 135 5.23 -22.12 0.67
N THR A 136 4.69 -20.96 0.37
CA THR A 136 5.33 -19.66 0.60
C THR A 136 4.36 -18.75 1.35
N ARG A 137 4.91 -17.94 2.25
CA ARG A 137 4.20 -16.89 2.95
C ARG A 137 4.78 -15.55 2.50
N ILE A 138 3.90 -14.60 2.26
CA ILE A 138 4.26 -13.23 1.91
C ILE A 138 3.64 -12.32 2.97
N TRP A 139 4.45 -11.81 3.89
CA TRP A 139 4.00 -10.75 4.81
C TRP A 139 3.92 -9.45 4.03
N ASN A 140 2.79 -8.75 4.08
CA ASN A 140 2.58 -7.61 3.20
C ASN A 140 1.40 -6.71 3.61
N ASN A 141 1.41 -5.48 3.11
CA ASN A 141 0.26 -4.55 3.12
C ASN A 141 -0.28 -4.29 1.69
N LEU A 142 -0.04 -5.20 0.75
CA LEU A 142 -0.40 -5.01 -0.66
C LEU A 142 -1.93 -4.97 -0.81
N PRO A 143 -2.46 -4.20 -1.80
CA PRO A 143 -3.85 -4.24 -2.20
C PRO A 143 -4.14 -5.50 -3.05
N TRP A 144 -3.68 -6.64 -2.55
CA TRP A 144 -3.66 -7.90 -3.27
C TRP A 144 -4.33 -8.98 -2.43
N ARG A 145 -5.01 -9.90 -3.13
CA ARG A 145 -5.42 -11.18 -2.56
C ARG A 145 -5.06 -12.25 -3.59
N PRO A 146 -4.39 -13.35 -3.19
CA PRO A 146 -4.03 -14.42 -4.12
C PRO A 146 -5.24 -14.91 -4.90
N SER A 147 -5.20 -14.81 -6.23
CA SER A 147 -6.28 -15.28 -7.10
C SER A 147 -6.38 -16.81 -7.08
N ARG A 148 -5.25 -17.48 -6.83
CA ARG A 148 -5.15 -18.93 -6.78
C ARG A 148 -5.15 -19.42 -5.34
N PRO A 149 -6.00 -20.41 -5.00
CA PRO A 149 -6.06 -20.93 -3.65
C PRO A 149 -4.80 -21.70 -3.27
N VAL A 150 -4.43 -21.66 -2.00
CA VAL A 150 -3.37 -22.51 -1.45
C VAL A 150 -3.67 -23.98 -1.74
N ARG A 151 -2.71 -24.69 -2.31
CA ARG A 151 -2.84 -26.12 -2.63
C ARG A 151 -3.11 -26.94 -1.38
N CYS A 152 -4.23 -27.66 -1.38
CA CYS A 152 -4.66 -28.56 -0.32
C CYS A 152 -5.04 -29.94 -0.90
N LYS A 153 -5.68 -30.82 -0.10
CA LYS A 153 -6.16 -32.12 -0.61
C LYS A 153 -7.31 -31.95 -1.60
N ALA A 154 -8.21 -31.01 -1.35
CA ALA A 154 -9.38 -30.72 -2.19
C ALA A 154 -9.06 -29.83 -3.41
N ARG A 155 -7.98 -29.05 -3.35
CA ARG A 155 -7.58 -28.10 -4.41
C ARG A 155 -6.19 -28.47 -4.90
N ARG A 156 -6.14 -29.35 -5.91
CA ARG A 156 -4.92 -29.78 -6.58
C ARG A 156 -4.49 -28.71 -7.60
N CYS A 157 -3.22 -28.68 -7.94
CA CYS A 157 -2.71 -27.89 -9.06
C CYS A 157 -2.60 -28.78 -10.30
N GLU A 158 -2.59 -28.17 -11.49
CA GLU A 158 -2.55 -28.86 -12.79
C GLU A 158 -1.37 -29.85 -12.93
N VAL A 159 -0.23 -29.53 -12.32
CA VAL A 159 1.00 -30.36 -12.35
C VAL A 159 0.99 -31.53 -11.36
N PHE A 160 -0.07 -31.70 -10.57
CA PHE A 160 -0.17 -32.79 -9.60
C PHE A 160 -0.77 -34.02 -10.28
N ASN A 161 0.06 -35.05 -10.50
CA ASN A 161 -0.32 -36.27 -11.19
C ASN A 161 0.05 -37.52 -10.37
N ASN A 162 -0.76 -38.58 -10.46
CA ASN A 162 -0.51 -39.86 -9.78
C ASN A 162 -0.20 -39.71 -8.27
N GLY A 163 -0.91 -38.80 -7.59
CA GLY A 163 -0.74 -38.57 -6.15
C GLY A 163 0.50 -37.78 -5.73
N ARG A 164 1.32 -37.27 -6.67
CA ARG A 164 2.56 -36.53 -6.36
C ARG A 164 2.88 -35.42 -7.38
N HIS A 165 3.91 -34.64 -7.05
CA HIS A 165 4.59 -33.77 -8.02
C HIS A 165 5.81 -34.51 -8.55
N ALA A 166 6.12 -34.34 -9.83
CA ALA A 166 7.29 -34.94 -10.47
C ALA A 166 8.61 -34.32 -9.98
N GLU A 167 8.56 -33.09 -9.49
CA GLU A 167 9.73 -32.32 -9.05
C GLU A 167 9.67 -32.00 -7.55
N THR A 168 10.84 -31.73 -6.96
CA THR A 168 10.98 -31.31 -5.56
C THR A 168 11.63 -29.94 -5.43
N ALA A 169 11.27 -29.16 -4.41
CA ALA A 169 11.89 -27.88 -4.09
C ALA A 169 13.24 -28.07 -3.37
N GLN A 170 14.13 -28.91 -3.92
CA GLN A 170 15.44 -29.24 -3.36
C GLN A 170 16.47 -29.42 -4.47
N ARG A 171 17.75 -29.19 -4.18
CA ARG A 171 18.84 -29.33 -5.18
C ARG A 171 19.01 -30.77 -5.64
N GLN A 172 19.01 -31.71 -4.70
CA GLN A 172 19.09 -33.13 -5.01
C GLN A 172 17.68 -33.71 -5.05
N GLY A 173 17.38 -34.39 -6.16
CA GLY A 173 16.19 -35.21 -6.31
C GLY A 173 16.29 -36.50 -5.52
N GLY A 174 15.16 -37.21 -5.41
CA GLY A 174 15.13 -38.60 -4.95
C GLY A 174 15.06 -39.57 -6.13
N LYS A 175 14.97 -40.88 -5.87
CA LYS A 175 14.78 -41.90 -6.92
C LYS A 175 13.60 -41.62 -7.86
N GLU A 176 12.57 -40.92 -7.36
CA GLU A 176 11.30 -40.70 -8.07
C GLU A 176 11.00 -39.21 -8.34
N ARG A 177 11.87 -38.28 -7.93
CA ARG A 177 11.62 -36.84 -8.08
C ARG A 177 12.85 -36.12 -8.57
N ILE A 178 12.66 -35.26 -9.55
CA ILE A 178 13.74 -34.45 -10.14
C ILE A 178 14.01 -33.25 -9.21
N GLY A 179 15.28 -33.05 -8.88
CA GLY A 179 15.77 -31.89 -8.13
C GLY A 179 15.85 -30.65 -9.02
N GLN A 180 16.21 -29.51 -8.45
CA GLN A 180 16.25 -28.22 -9.14
C GLN A 180 17.65 -27.62 -9.06
N ASN A 181 18.00 -26.78 -10.03
CA ASN A 181 19.21 -25.97 -9.89
C ASN A 181 19.00 -24.84 -8.86
N ARG A 182 20.09 -24.14 -8.52
CA ARG A 182 20.07 -23.06 -7.53
C ARG A 182 19.10 -21.94 -7.92
N ASP A 183 19.15 -21.50 -9.17
CA ASP A 183 18.42 -20.33 -9.63
C ASP A 183 16.91 -20.61 -9.70
N GLN A 184 16.51 -21.81 -10.11
CA GLN A 184 15.13 -22.29 -10.05
C GLN A 184 14.58 -22.26 -8.61
N LEU A 185 15.36 -22.70 -7.62
CA LEU A 185 14.91 -22.71 -6.22
C LEU A 185 14.70 -21.32 -5.64
N TYR A 186 15.50 -20.35 -6.06
CA TYR A 186 15.42 -18.95 -5.62
C TYR A 186 14.48 -18.09 -6.45
N SER A 187 14.05 -18.57 -7.62
CA SER A 187 13.08 -17.88 -8.45
C SER A 187 11.65 -17.93 -7.88
N ILE A 188 10.89 -16.88 -8.18
CA ILE A 188 9.46 -16.75 -7.90
C ILE A 188 8.70 -17.02 -9.22
N PRO A 189 7.58 -17.77 -9.20
CA PRO A 189 6.84 -18.06 -10.41
C PRO A 189 6.42 -16.80 -11.18
N PRO A 190 6.68 -16.70 -12.49
CA PRO A 190 6.33 -15.51 -13.29
C PRO A 190 4.87 -15.09 -13.13
N ARG A 191 3.94 -16.06 -13.15
CA ARG A 191 2.50 -15.78 -12.96
C ARG A 191 2.17 -15.17 -11.60
N LEU A 192 2.93 -15.49 -10.55
CA LEU A 192 2.75 -14.87 -9.24
C LEU A 192 3.30 -13.44 -9.23
N CYS A 193 4.48 -13.23 -9.83
CA CYS A 193 5.07 -11.91 -9.96
C CYS A 193 4.18 -10.95 -10.77
N GLU A 194 3.66 -11.41 -11.92
CA GLU A 194 2.74 -10.67 -12.78
C GLU A 194 1.44 -10.30 -12.04
N GLU A 195 0.86 -11.23 -11.28
CA GLU A 195 -0.34 -10.99 -10.48
C GLU A 195 -0.12 -9.91 -9.41
N ILE A 196 1.01 -10.00 -8.69
CA ILE A 196 1.39 -9.01 -7.67
C ILE A 196 1.64 -7.65 -8.32
N ALA A 197 2.42 -7.60 -9.39
CA ALA A 197 2.72 -6.36 -10.12
C ALA A 197 1.43 -5.70 -10.63
N ALA A 198 0.50 -6.48 -11.20
CA ALA A 198 -0.79 -5.97 -11.64
C ALA A 198 -1.65 -5.41 -10.49
N SER A 199 -1.57 -5.98 -9.28
CA SER A 199 -2.37 -5.52 -8.13
C SER A 199 -2.00 -4.13 -7.63
N VAL A 200 -0.73 -3.75 -7.75
CA VAL A 200 -0.22 -2.42 -7.34
C VAL A 200 -0.13 -1.45 -8.51
N ASN A 201 -0.09 -1.96 -9.74
CA ASN A 201 -0.08 -1.15 -10.96
C ASN A 201 -1.49 -0.74 -11.44
N VAL A 202 -2.47 -0.74 -10.53
CA VAL A 202 -3.78 -0.15 -10.82
C VAL A 202 -3.66 1.35 -10.56
N PRO A 203 -3.85 2.22 -11.57
CA PRO A 203 -3.92 3.64 -11.32
C PRO A 203 -4.99 3.87 -10.25
N VAL A 204 -4.66 4.58 -9.18
CA VAL A 204 -5.63 4.95 -8.17
C VAL A 204 -6.59 5.93 -8.85
N ARG A 205 -7.66 5.40 -9.43
CA ARG A 205 -8.64 6.24 -10.10
C ARG A 205 -9.56 6.79 -9.04
N SER A 206 -9.56 8.11 -8.91
CA SER A 206 -10.58 8.78 -8.13
C SER A 206 -11.96 8.42 -8.67
N VAL A 207 -12.90 8.18 -7.77
CA VAL A 207 -14.32 8.14 -8.10
C VAL A 207 -14.87 9.53 -8.43
N PHE A 208 -14.12 10.58 -8.07
CA PHE A 208 -14.42 11.98 -8.33
C PHE A 208 -13.57 12.52 -9.47
N GLU A 209 -14.18 13.34 -10.34
CA GLU A 209 -13.45 14.03 -11.40
C GLU A 209 -12.64 15.21 -10.87
N ARG A 210 -13.06 15.79 -9.74
CA ARG A 210 -12.34 16.85 -9.02
C ARG A 210 -12.43 16.65 -7.52
N VAL A 211 -11.33 16.91 -6.83
CA VAL A 211 -11.27 17.09 -5.38
C VAL A 211 -10.83 18.52 -5.15
N ILE A 212 -11.68 19.28 -4.48
CA ILE A 212 -11.49 20.70 -4.17
C ILE A 212 -11.27 20.79 -2.68
N VAL A 213 -10.15 21.38 -2.26
CA VAL A 213 -9.76 21.45 -0.86
C VAL A 213 -9.73 22.91 -0.43
N MET A 214 -10.51 23.23 0.59
CA MET A 214 -10.46 24.48 1.30
C MET A 214 -9.90 24.15 2.69
N SER A 215 -8.68 24.60 2.99
CA SER A 215 -8.05 24.43 4.30
C SER A 215 -7.01 25.53 4.54
N PRO A 216 -7.00 26.20 5.71
CA PRO A 216 -5.94 27.14 6.09
C PRO A 216 -4.54 26.55 6.07
N SER A 217 -4.43 25.22 6.24
CA SER A 217 -3.16 24.51 6.33
C SER A 217 -2.69 23.92 5.00
N ILE A 218 -3.43 24.11 3.89
CA ILE A 218 -3.19 23.42 2.60
C ILE A 218 -1.75 23.57 2.08
N ASP A 219 -1.12 24.72 2.34
CA ASP A 219 0.25 25.03 1.89
C ASP A 219 1.31 24.92 3.00
N ILE A 220 0.91 24.62 4.23
CA ILE A 220 1.80 24.65 5.40
C ILE A 220 1.97 23.25 6.02
N ASP A 221 0.93 22.41 6.00
CA ASP A 221 0.96 21.07 6.59
C ASP A 221 1.36 20.00 5.56
N ASP A 222 2.44 19.29 5.87
CA ASP A 222 2.95 18.16 5.09
C ASP A 222 1.95 17.01 4.94
N ALA A 223 0.95 16.92 5.83
CA ALA A 223 -0.17 15.98 5.71
C ALA A 223 -0.96 16.14 4.41
N TRP A 224 -0.92 17.32 3.78
CA TRP A 224 -1.56 17.55 2.48
C TRP A 224 -0.74 17.09 1.28
N LYS A 225 0.58 16.86 1.42
CA LYS A 225 1.45 16.44 0.30
C LYS A 225 0.94 15.18 -0.42
N PRO A 226 0.50 14.10 0.28
CA PRO A 226 -0.06 12.93 -0.39
C PRO A 226 -1.36 13.24 -1.14
N VAL A 227 -2.19 14.14 -0.61
CA VAL A 227 -3.47 14.54 -1.25
C VAL A 227 -3.21 15.39 -2.50
N LYS A 228 -2.26 16.32 -2.42
CA LYS A 228 -1.82 17.13 -3.57
C LYS A 228 -1.25 16.25 -4.67
N HIS A 229 -0.35 15.32 -4.31
CA HIS A 229 0.21 14.35 -5.25
C HIS A 229 -0.89 13.55 -5.97
N PHE A 230 -1.89 13.07 -5.22
CA PHE A 230 -3.01 12.34 -5.79
C PHE A 230 -3.83 13.20 -6.78
N ILE A 231 -4.11 14.45 -6.45
CA ILE A 231 -4.89 15.35 -7.32
C ILE A 231 -4.11 15.72 -8.58
N GLU A 232 -2.83 16.05 -8.45
CA GLU A 232 -2.01 16.54 -9.56
C GLU A 232 -1.55 15.41 -10.48
N HIS A 233 -1.07 14.31 -9.92
CA HIS A 233 -0.46 13.22 -10.68
C HIS A 233 -1.44 12.06 -10.95
N ASP A 234 -2.12 11.55 -9.94
CA ASP A 234 -3.00 10.38 -10.12
C ASP A 234 -4.32 10.74 -10.83
N MET A 235 -4.91 11.90 -10.49
CA MET A 235 -6.11 12.43 -11.16
C MET A 235 -5.80 13.25 -12.41
N GLY A 236 -4.55 13.70 -12.58
CA GLY A 236 -4.12 14.51 -13.73
C GLY A 236 -4.74 15.92 -13.76
N VAL A 237 -5.05 16.50 -12.60
CA VAL A 237 -5.57 17.87 -12.52
C VAL A 237 -4.41 18.85 -12.72
N ASN A 238 -4.52 19.71 -13.75
CA ASN A 238 -3.57 20.79 -13.97
C ASN A 238 -3.95 21.99 -13.09
N THR A 239 -3.23 22.16 -11.99
CA THR A 239 -3.47 23.19 -10.97
C THR A 239 -3.04 24.60 -11.41
N ASP A 240 -2.22 24.73 -12.46
CA ASP A 240 -1.90 26.03 -13.09
C ASP A 240 -3.10 26.61 -13.85
N ARG A 241 -4.01 25.75 -14.32
CA ARG A 241 -5.21 26.13 -15.11
C ARG A 241 -6.49 26.15 -14.29
N GLU A 242 -6.55 25.37 -13.22
CA GLU A 242 -7.75 25.21 -12.40
C GLU A 242 -7.39 25.31 -10.92
N GLN A 243 -7.94 26.31 -10.24
CA GLN A 243 -7.76 26.46 -8.80
C GLN A 243 -8.63 25.45 -8.05
N VAL A 244 -7.97 24.51 -7.39
CA VAL A 244 -8.59 23.46 -6.56
C VAL A 244 -8.18 23.53 -5.09
N TYR A 245 -7.20 24.38 -4.76
CA TYR A 245 -6.71 24.62 -3.40
C TYR A 245 -7.09 26.03 -2.97
N PHE A 246 -7.61 26.15 -1.75
CA PHE A 246 -7.99 27.41 -1.14
C PHE A 246 -7.44 27.45 0.29
N ASP A 247 -6.48 28.34 0.55
CA ASP A 247 -5.89 28.59 1.86
C ASP A 247 -6.80 29.46 2.76
N LYS A 248 -7.86 30.04 2.19
CA LYS A 248 -8.83 30.89 2.86
C LYS A 248 -10.25 30.49 2.50
N TRP A 249 -11.20 30.86 3.35
CA TRP A 249 -12.60 30.71 3.04
C TRP A 249 -13.00 31.67 1.92
N ASP A 250 -13.38 31.12 0.77
CA ASP A 250 -13.90 31.88 -0.37
C ASP A 250 -15.29 31.34 -0.75
N GLU A 251 -16.31 31.94 -0.14
CA GLU A 251 -17.70 31.58 -0.40
C GLU A 251 -18.11 31.87 -1.86
N GLY A 252 -17.53 32.90 -2.47
CA GLY A 252 -17.81 33.28 -3.86
C GLY A 252 -17.33 32.22 -4.83
N ALA A 253 -16.08 31.77 -4.68
CA ALA A 253 -15.52 30.67 -5.45
C ALA A 253 -16.32 29.38 -5.24
N LEU A 254 -16.70 29.06 -3.99
CA LEU A 254 -17.48 27.86 -3.70
C LEU A 254 -18.87 27.90 -4.38
N ARG A 255 -19.56 29.05 -4.37
CA ARG A 255 -20.82 29.23 -5.10
C ARG A 255 -20.63 29.10 -6.60
N GLY A 256 -19.54 29.63 -7.15
CA GLY A 256 -19.17 29.45 -8.56
C GLY A 256 -18.98 27.99 -8.94
N ILE A 257 -18.29 27.22 -8.08
CA ILE A 257 -18.10 25.77 -8.24
C ILE A 257 -19.44 25.04 -8.23
N ILE A 258 -20.32 25.35 -7.26
CA ILE A 258 -21.64 24.74 -7.15
C ILE A 258 -22.47 24.97 -8.42
N GLU A 259 -22.55 26.20 -8.91
CA GLU A 259 -23.33 26.52 -10.12
C GLU A 259 -22.72 25.90 -11.38
N LYS A 260 -21.39 25.89 -11.52
CA LYS A 260 -20.71 25.21 -12.63
C LYS A 260 -21.02 23.72 -12.64
N GLN A 261 -20.94 23.06 -11.48
CA GLN A 261 -21.19 21.63 -11.36
C GLN A 261 -22.67 21.27 -11.59
N LYS A 262 -23.59 22.13 -11.15
CA LYS A 262 -25.02 22.03 -11.44
C LYS A 262 -25.31 22.13 -12.95
N ALA A 263 -24.63 23.04 -13.66
CA ALA A 263 -24.73 23.16 -15.11
C ALA A 263 -24.20 21.90 -15.82
N ILE A 264 -23.04 21.38 -15.40
CA ILE A 264 -22.47 20.12 -15.92
C ILE A 264 -23.43 18.96 -15.70
N THR A 265 -23.97 18.81 -14.49
CA THR A 265 -24.91 17.73 -14.15
C THR A 265 -26.16 17.80 -15.02
N ARG A 266 -26.72 19.01 -15.23
CA ARG A 266 -27.89 19.20 -16.09
C ARG A 266 -27.58 18.82 -17.54
N LYS A 267 -26.48 19.33 -18.09
CA LYS A 267 -26.06 19.04 -19.48
C LYS A 267 -25.79 17.55 -19.69
N THR A 268 -25.14 16.91 -18.73
CA THR A 268 -24.83 15.47 -18.77
C THR A 268 -26.10 14.62 -18.81
N LYS A 269 -27.14 15.01 -18.03
CA LYS A 269 -28.46 14.37 -18.05
C LYS A 269 -29.19 14.61 -19.37
N GLU A 270 -29.19 15.83 -19.88
CA GLU A 270 -29.81 16.19 -21.18
C GLU A 270 -29.19 15.40 -22.34
N LEU A 271 -27.87 15.18 -22.31
CA LEU A 271 -27.15 14.41 -23.31
C LEU A 271 -27.26 12.88 -23.14
N GLY A 272 -27.98 12.39 -22.13
CA GLY A 272 -28.24 10.95 -21.94
C GLY A 272 -27.02 10.13 -21.50
N PHE A 273 -26.01 10.74 -20.87
CA PHE A 273 -24.84 10.02 -20.39
C PHE A 273 -25.22 9.03 -19.27
N LYS A 274 -24.72 7.80 -19.35
CA LYS A 274 -24.91 6.77 -18.30
C LYS A 274 -24.12 7.07 -17.02
N LYS A 275 -22.97 7.75 -17.16
CA LYS A 275 -22.11 8.18 -16.04
C LYS A 275 -22.39 9.65 -15.73
N LEU A 276 -22.68 9.95 -14.48
CA LEU A 276 -22.68 11.32 -13.97
C LEU A 276 -21.32 11.62 -13.35
N TYR A 277 -20.77 12.79 -13.69
CA TYR A 277 -19.48 13.25 -13.18
C TYR A 277 -19.65 13.84 -11.79
N GLN A 278 -18.97 13.27 -10.80
CA GLN A 278 -19.05 13.68 -9.40
C GLN A 278 -17.80 14.45 -8.99
N ILE A 279 -17.96 15.39 -8.07
CA ILE A 279 -16.84 16.11 -7.44
C ILE A 279 -16.91 15.97 -5.92
N LEU A 280 -15.76 16.12 -5.26
CA LEU A 280 -15.63 16.19 -3.81
C LEU A 280 -15.17 17.59 -3.40
N VAL A 281 -15.86 18.17 -2.42
CA VAL A 281 -15.44 19.40 -1.74
C VAL A 281 -15.05 19.04 -0.31
N VAL A 282 -13.79 19.29 0.05
CA VAL A 282 -13.24 19.10 1.39
C VAL A 282 -13.09 20.46 2.03
N ILE A 283 -13.70 20.65 3.20
CA ILE A 283 -13.62 21.86 4.00
C ILE A 283 -12.98 21.44 5.31
N ASP A 284 -11.75 21.88 5.53
CA ASP A 284 -10.94 21.47 6.66
C ASP A 284 -10.51 22.68 7.49
N ASP A 285 -10.58 22.51 8.82
CA ASP A 285 -10.05 23.45 9.82
C ASP A 285 -10.54 24.90 9.72
N PHE A 286 -11.77 25.12 9.26
CA PHE A 286 -12.45 26.43 9.30
C PHE A 286 -13.45 26.57 10.46
N ALA A 287 -13.28 25.78 11.52
CA ALA A 287 -14.25 25.74 12.62
C ALA A 287 -14.33 27.07 13.41
N ASP A 288 -13.28 27.88 13.36
CA ASP A 288 -13.16 29.20 13.99
C ASP A 288 -13.70 30.35 13.12
N GLN A 289 -13.99 30.12 11.83
CA GLN A 289 -14.49 31.15 10.92
C GLN A 289 -15.98 31.43 11.17
N PRO A 290 -16.35 32.62 11.68
CA PRO A 290 -17.76 32.94 11.97
C PRO A 290 -18.65 32.94 10.72
N GLU A 291 -18.04 33.18 9.56
CA GLU A 291 -18.69 33.23 8.24
C GLU A 291 -19.21 31.86 7.80
N LEU A 292 -18.55 30.76 8.21
CA LEU A 292 -18.96 29.39 7.91
C LEU A 292 -20.24 28.99 8.68
N HIS A 293 -20.50 29.64 9.81
CA HIS A 293 -21.50 29.25 10.81
C HIS A 293 -22.68 30.21 10.92
N ARG A 294 -22.87 31.08 9.91
CA ARG A 294 -24.02 32.00 9.86
C ARG A 294 -25.32 31.18 10.00
N ARG A 295 -26.15 31.56 10.98
CA ARG A 295 -27.41 30.85 11.33
C ARG A 295 -28.57 31.12 10.36
N THR A 296 -28.28 31.63 9.17
CA THR A 296 -29.29 32.07 8.19
C THR A 296 -29.77 30.93 7.28
N GLY A 297 -29.06 29.80 7.24
CA GLY A 297 -29.48 28.60 6.48
C GLY A 297 -29.30 28.71 4.96
N ASP A 298 -28.68 29.78 4.49
CA ASP A 298 -28.42 30.11 3.08
C ASP A 298 -26.93 30.06 2.70
N GLY A 299 -26.06 29.69 3.65
CA GLY A 299 -24.63 29.58 3.42
C GLY A 299 -24.29 28.56 2.33
N ALA A 300 -23.17 28.79 1.63
CA ALA A 300 -22.71 27.83 0.62
C ALA A 300 -22.50 26.43 1.20
N LEU A 301 -22.01 26.34 2.45
CA LEU A 301 -21.86 25.08 3.17
C LEU A 301 -23.20 24.37 3.42
N ASP A 302 -24.22 25.10 3.88
CA ASP A 302 -25.56 24.55 4.09
C ASP A 302 -26.14 24.02 2.77
N THR A 303 -25.93 24.77 1.69
CA THR A 303 -26.37 24.38 0.34
C THR A 303 -25.74 23.05 -0.10
N LEU A 304 -24.47 22.82 0.20
CA LEU A 304 -23.80 21.56 -0.10
C LEU A 304 -24.42 20.37 0.62
N PHE A 305 -24.74 20.51 1.91
CA PHE A 305 -25.34 19.42 2.69
C PHE A 305 -26.81 19.20 2.37
N ILE A 306 -27.57 20.25 2.05
CA ILE A 306 -28.99 20.15 1.72
C ILE A 306 -29.19 19.67 0.27
N ARG A 307 -28.39 20.18 -0.68
CA ARG A 307 -28.65 20.00 -2.13
C ARG A 307 -27.45 19.45 -2.91
N GLY A 308 -26.26 19.39 -2.35
CA GLY A 308 -25.01 19.03 -3.06
C GLY A 308 -25.12 17.71 -3.83
N ARG A 309 -25.73 16.69 -3.23
CA ARG A 309 -25.90 15.37 -3.87
C ARG A 309 -26.76 15.42 -5.15
N HIS A 310 -27.76 16.30 -5.21
CA HIS A 310 -28.57 16.50 -6.43
C HIS A 310 -27.73 17.07 -7.59
N MET A 311 -26.64 17.76 -7.24
CA MET A 311 -25.68 18.39 -8.14
C MET A 311 -24.41 17.53 -8.30
N GLN A 312 -24.40 16.27 -7.85
CA GLN A 312 -23.22 15.39 -7.94
C GLN A 312 -22.01 15.92 -7.16
N ILE A 313 -22.26 16.65 -6.07
CA ILE A 313 -21.24 17.14 -5.13
C ILE A 313 -21.31 16.30 -3.86
N SER A 314 -20.19 15.69 -3.50
CA SER A 314 -19.97 15.15 -2.15
C SER A 314 -19.18 16.15 -1.33
N THR A 315 -19.47 16.23 -0.04
CA THR A 315 -18.86 17.25 0.84
C THR A 315 -18.37 16.63 2.13
N TRP A 316 -17.12 16.90 2.47
CA TRP A 316 -16.51 16.53 3.75
C TRP A 316 -16.19 17.80 4.53
N VAL A 317 -16.51 17.79 5.81
CA VAL A 317 -16.21 18.87 6.74
C VAL A 317 -15.47 18.28 7.93
N SER A 318 -14.28 18.79 8.21
CA SER A 318 -13.59 18.52 9.48
C SER A 318 -13.89 19.65 10.48
N SER A 319 -14.05 19.30 11.75
CA SER A 319 -14.22 20.28 12.83
C SER A 319 -13.86 19.66 14.17
N GLN A 320 -13.20 20.43 15.04
CA GLN A 320 -12.84 20.00 16.39
C GLN A 320 -14.07 19.77 17.29
N LYS A 321 -15.19 20.45 17.01
CA LYS A 321 -16.42 20.34 17.81
C LYS A 321 -17.64 20.41 16.92
N LEU A 322 -18.46 19.35 16.98
CA LEU A 322 -19.71 19.23 16.22
C LEU A 322 -20.66 20.44 16.40
N ARG A 323 -20.68 21.05 17.59
CA ARG A 323 -21.53 22.22 17.89
C ARG A 323 -21.18 23.48 17.10
N LEU A 324 -19.97 23.55 16.54
CA LEU A 324 -19.53 24.70 15.75
C LEU A 324 -20.21 24.68 14.38
N ILE A 325 -20.32 23.50 13.76
CA ILE A 325 -20.98 23.28 12.48
C ILE A 325 -22.47 23.68 12.54
N SER A 326 -23.02 24.26 11.46
CA SER A 326 -24.43 24.70 11.39
C SER A 326 -25.45 23.57 11.67
N ALA A 327 -26.65 23.94 12.12
CA ALA A 327 -27.72 22.97 12.37
C ALA A 327 -28.16 22.23 11.08
N ALA A 328 -28.18 22.93 9.95
CA ALA A 328 -28.52 22.36 8.65
C ALA A 328 -27.55 21.24 8.26
N VAL A 329 -26.24 21.48 8.39
CA VAL A 329 -25.21 20.46 8.12
C VAL A 329 -25.36 19.28 9.09
N ARG A 330 -25.57 19.55 10.39
CA ARG A 330 -25.69 18.49 11.40
C ARG A 330 -26.85 17.53 11.16
N VAL A 331 -27.99 18.03 10.67
CA VAL A 331 -29.17 17.20 10.39
C VAL A 331 -29.04 16.43 9.07
N ASN A 332 -28.29 16.97 8.10
CA ASN A 332 -28.16 16.39 6.75
C ASN A 332 -26.89 15.56 6.54
N MET A 333 -25.99 15.46 7.52
CA MET A 333 -24.80 14.62 7.41
C MET A 333 -25.16 13.14 7.26
N GLN A 334 -24.48 12.43 6.35
CA GLN A 334 -24.77 11.02 6.04
C GLN A 334 -23.96 10.05 6.90
N PHE A 335 -22.75 10.45 7.29
CA PHE A 335 -21.89 9.69 8.18
C PHE A 335 -20.97 10.66 8.92
N MET A 336 -20.43 10.21 10.05
CA MET A 336 -19.47 10.97 10.84
C MET A 336 -18.34 10.03 11.25
N CYS A 337 -17.10 10.48 11.06
CA CYS A 337 -15.92 9.80 11.56
C CYS A 337 -15.36 10.62 12.72
N VAL A 338 -15.20 9.99 13.88
CA VAL A 338 -14.70 10.63 15.10
C VAL A 338 -13.36 10.00 15.45
N TRP A 339 -12.32 10.83 15.47
CA TRP A 339 -11.01 10.43 15.97
C TRP A 339 -10.81 11.07 17.32
N ASP A 340 -10.42 10.26 18.30
CA ASP A 340 -9.98 10.74 19.58
C ASP A 340 -8.46 10.96 19.49
N SER A 341 -8.00 12.18 19.77
CA SER A 341 -6.58 12.53 19.82
C SER A 341 -5.95 11.87 21.04
N PHE A 342 -5.70 10.56 20.95
CA PHE A 342 -5.20 9.74 22.05
C PHE A 342 -3.71 10.00 22.29
N THR A 343 -3.43 10.91 23.21
CA THR A 343 -2.17 10.99 23.99
C THR A 343 -2.00 9.83 24.98
N SER A 344 -2.73 8.71 24.86
CA SER A 344 -2.64 7.59 25.82
C SER A 344 -2.28 6.22 25.23
N LEU A 345 -1.73 6.17 24.00
CA LEU A 345 -1.19 4.92 23.43
C LEU A 345 0.30 4.66 23.76
N PHE A 346 0.95 5.55 24.51
CA PHE A 346 2.30 5.33 25.03
C PHE A 346 2.23 4.91 26.50
N PRO A 347 2.34 3.62 26.85
CA PRO A 347 2.73 3.27 28.20
C PRO A 347 4.08 3.92 28.50
N ARG A 348 4.24 4.44 29.72
CA ARG A 348 5.51 4.96 30.23
C ARG A 348 6.63 3.96 29.90
N LYS A 349 7.72 4.47 29.33
CA LYS A 349 8.95 3.70 29.03
C LYS A 349 9.38 2.91 30.26
N ASP A 350 9.29 1.59 30.19
CA ASP A 350 10.19 0.71 30.94
C ASP A 350 11.40 0.42 30.05
N PRO A 351 12.66 0.54 30.53
CA PRO A 351 13.86 0.43 29.70
C PRO A 351 14.13 -0.97 29.10
N GLY A 352 13.25 -1.94 29.31
CA GLY A 352 13.51 -3.35 29.00
C GLY A 352 12.94 -3.90 27.68
N ASP A 353 12.10 -3.16 26.95
CA ASP A 353 11.20 -3.78 25.96
C ASP A 353 11.35 -3.27 24.51
N ALA A 354 12.59 -2.97 24.12
CA ALA A 354 12.92 -2.41 22.80
C ALA A 354 12.70 -3.37 21.61
N GLN A 355 12.38 -4.65 21.83
CA GLN A 355 12.14 -5.62 20.74
C GLN A 355 10.67 -5.76 20.33
N ALA A 356 9.71 -5.37 21.18
CA ALA A 356 8.28 -5.53 20.91
C ALA A 356 7.64 -4.31 20.21
N THR A 357 8.35 -3.16 20.13
CA THR A 357 7.78 -1.89 19.63
C THR A 357 7.78 -1.77 18.10
N TRP A 358 8.67 -2.48 17.40
CA TRP A 358 8.90 -2.29 15.96
C TRP A 358 7.78 -2.82 15.05
N ALA A 359 7.05 -3.80 15.54
CA ALA A 359 5.88 -4.40 14.90
C ALA A 359 4.69 -3.43 14.71
N LYS A 360 4.73 -2.24 15.32
CA LYS A 360 3.71 -1.19 15.18
C LYS A 360 4.08 -0.13 14.13
N LEU A 361 5.28 -0.20 13.54
CA LEU A 361 5.78 0.78 12.55
C LEU A 361 5.54 0.34 11.09
N LEU A 362 5.09 -0.90 10.88
CA LEU A 362 4.55 -1.43 9.61
C LEU A 362 3.05 -1.62 9.74
#